data_AF-A0A177LTP9-F1
#
_entry.id   AF-A0A177LTP9-F1
#
_cell.length_a   1.000
_cell.length_b   1.000
_cell.length_c   1.000
_cell.angle_alpha   90.00
_cell.angle_beta   90.00
_cell.angle_gamma   90.00
#
_symmetry.space_group_name_H-M   'P 1'
#
loop_
_entity.id
_entity.type
_entity.pdbx_description
1 polymer ?
#
loop_
_entity_poly.entity_id
_entity_poly.type
_entity_poly.pdbx_seq_one_letter_code
_entity_poly.pdbx_strand_id
1 'polypeptide(L)' 'MELFFVLLPVFMLFCLWLGYRILEKAGFDGRWTLVLLVPVLNIIMIWVFAFSTWPKLQNGVDQGF' A
#
# COMPACT_ATOMS: atom_id res chain seq x y z
N MET A 1 29.31 -0.63 6.70
CA MET A 1 28.43 -0.51 7.88
C MET A 1 27.63 0.79 7.80
N GLU A 2 28.26 1.96 7.72
CA GLU A 2 27.58 3.27 7.61
C GLU A 2 26.54 3.37 6.48
N LEU A 3 26.86 2.88 5.28
CA LEU A 3 25.95 2.93 4.13
C LEU A 3 24.62 2.19 4.40
N PHE A 4 24.67 1.10 5.15
CA PHE A 4 23.48 0.31 5.50
C PHE A 4 22.55 1.10 6.41
N PHE A 5 23.09 1.83 7.39
CA PHE A 5 22.32 2.66 8.31
C PHE A 5 21.65 3.86 7.63
N VAL A 6 22.18 4.31 6.49
CA VAL A 6 21.55 5.37 5.66
C VAL A 6 20.57 4.79 4.66
N LEU A 7 20.91 3.70 3.98
CA LEU A 7 20.07 3.10 2.94
C LEU A 7 18.80 2.47 3.49
N LEU A 8 18.86 1.83 4.66
CA LEU A 8 17.71 1.17 5.28
C LEU A 8 16.54 2.14 5.55
N PRO A 9 16.72 3.27 6.26
CA PRO A 9 15.63 4.21 6.48
C PRO A 9 15.17 4.88 5.19
N VAL A 10 16.07 5.18 4.25
CA VAL A 10 15.69 5.74 2.93
C VAL A 10 14.79 4.76 2.17
N PHE A 11 15.16 3.49 2.13
CA PHE A 11 14.36 2.44 1.51
C PHE A 11 13.00 2.28 2.21
N MET A 12 12.98 2.27 3.54
CA MET A 12 11.75 2.14 4.31
C MET A 12 10.79 3.33 4.08
N LEU A 13 11.30 4.56 4.06
CA LEU A 13 10.52 5.75 3.74
C LEU A 13 10.00 5.71 2.30
N PHE A 14 10.82 5.24 1.35
CA PHE A 14 10.41 5.08 -0.04
C PHE A 14 9.27 4.06 -0.18
N CYS A 15 9.34 2.91 0.49
CA CYS A 15 8.28 1.92 0.51
C CYS A 15 6.98 2.45 1.14
N LEU A 16 7.08 3.18 2.26
CA LEU A 16 5.93 3.83 2.89
C LEU A 16 5.28 4.88 1.96
N TRP A 17 6.10 5.70 1.31
CA TRP A 17 5.60 6.69 0.35
C TRP A 17 4.90 6.02 -0.84
N LEU A 18 5.47 4.95 -1.41
CA LEU A 18 4.83 4.19 -2.47
C LEU A 18 3.50 3.58 -2.01
N GLY A 19 3.48 2.95 -0.84
CA GLY A 19 2.25 2.39 -0.25
C GLY A 19 1.17 3.45 -0.11
N TYR A 20 1.51 4.63 0.39
CA TYR A 20 0.59 5.76 0.53
C TYR A 20 -0.03 6.15 -0.83
N ARG A 21 0.81 6.26 -1.87
CA ARG A 21 0.36 6.61 -3.23
C ARG A 21 -0.51 5.53 -3.86
N ILE A 22 -0.24 4.25 -3.59
CA ILE A 22 -1.07 3.13 -4.08
C ILE A 22 -2.46 3.21 -3.46
N LEU A 23 -2.55 3.43 -2.15
CA LEU A 23 -3.82 3.53 -1.44
C LEU A 23 -4.65 4.73 -1.90
N GLU A 24 -4.04 5.90 -2.09
CA GLU A 24 -4.71 7.08 -2.67
C GLU A 24 -5.25 6.83 -4.09
N LYS A 25 -4.57 5.99 -4.87
CA LYS A 25 -4.99 5.60 -6.22
C LYS A 25 -6.11 4.57 -6.22
N ALA A 26 -6.08 3.63 -5.28
CA ALA A 26 -7.17 2.69 -5.08
C ALA A 26 -8.43 3.40 -4.55
N GLY A 27 -8.28 4.53 -3.86
CA GLY A 27 -9.39 5.32 -3.30
C GLY A 27 -9.59 5.10 -1.80
N PHE A 28 -8.60 4.52 -1.12
CA PHE A 28 -8.55 4.40 0.32
C PHE A 28 -7.78 5.58 0.94
N ASP A 29 -8.00 5.86 2.23
CA ASP A 29 -7.21 6.85 2.97
C ASP A 29 -5.75 6.37 3.05
N GLY A 30 -4.80 7.18 2.57
CA GLY A 30 -3.37 6.84 2.56
C GLY A 30 -2.80 6.56 3.96
N ARG A 31 -3.47 6.97 5.04
CA ARG A 31 -3.10 6.61 6.42
C ARG A 31 -3.13 5.10 6.69
N TRP A 32 -3.92 4.35 5.93
CA TRP A 32 -3.95 2.88 6.02
C TRP A 32 -2.61 2.24 5.65
N THR A 33 -1.68 2.98 5.04
CA THR A 33 -0.31 2.49 4.82
C THR A 33 0.43 2.20 6.12
N LEU A 34 0.09 2.86 7.24
CA LEU A 34 0.67 2.53 8.54
C LEU A 34 0.26 1.13 9.02
N VAL A 35 -0.93 0.67 8.64
CA VAL A 35 -1.41 -0.68 8.96
C VAL A 35 -0.58 -1.75 8.23
N LEU A 36 -0.01 -1.40 7.07
CA LEU A 36 0.91 -2.27 6.33
C LEU A 36 2.23 -2.53 7.07
N LEU A 37 2.58 -1.73 8.10
CA LEU A 37 3.75 -1.99 8.95
C LEU A 37 3.52 -3.17 9.91
N VAL A 38 2.26 -3.53 10.18
CA VAL A 38 1.92 -4.66 11.05
C VAL A 38 1.85 -5.92 10.18
N PRO A 39 2.72 -6.93 10.37
CA PRO A 39 2.85 -8.07 9.45
C PRO A 39 1.53 -8.83 9.20
N VAL A 40 0.76 -9.08 10.26
CA VAL A 40 -0.51 -9.81 10.15
C VAL A 40 -1.56 -9.00 9.38
N LEU A 41 -1.66 -7.71 9.68
CA LEU A 41 -2.62 -6.83 8.99
C LEU A 41 -2.19 -6.59 7.54
N ASN A 42 -0.90 -6.57 7.24
CA ASN A 42 -0.38 -6.49 5.87
C ASN A 42 -0.91 -7.64 4.99
N ILE A 43 -0.84 -8.89 5.49
CA ILE A 43 -1.36 -10.07 4.78
C ILE A 43 -2.87 -9.97 4.58
N ILE A 44 -3.61 -9.60 5.64
CA ILE A 44 -5.07 -9.43 5.55
C ILE A 44 -5.43 -8.34 4.53
N MET A 45 -4.71 -7.22 4.53
CA MET A 45 -4.91 -6.11 3.60
C MET A 45 -4.65 -6.53 2.15
N ILE A 46 -3.67 -7.40 1.89
CA ILE A 46 -3.45 -7.96 0.55
C ILE A 46 -4.67 -8.74 0.10
N TRP A 47 -5.27 -9.59 0.95
CA TRP A 47 -6.49 -10.31 0.61
C TRP A 47 -7.67 -9.36 0.39
N VAL A 48 -7.85 -8.39 1.29
CA VAL A 48 -8.91 -7.39 1.14
C VAL A 48 -8.75 -6.64 -0.18
N PHE A 49 -7.57 -6.09 -0.50
CA PHE A 49 -7.33 -5.40 -1.76
C PHE A 49 -7.44 -6.30 -2.98
N ALA A 50 -7.07 -7.57 -2.84
CA ALA A 50 -7.20 -8.55 -3.89
C ALA A 50 -8.66 -8.83 -4.21
N PHE A 51 -9.58 -8.82 -3.24
CA PHE A 51 -11.01 -9.16 -3.43
C PHE A 51 -11.98 -7.96 -3.38
N SER A 52 -11.52 -6.78 -3.00
CA SER A 52 -12.35 -5.58 -2.92
C SER A 52 -12.34 -4.83 -4.25
N THR A 53 -13.50 -4.32 -4.66
CA THR A 53 -13.58 -3.31 -5.72
C THR A 53 -12.89 -2.03 -5.28
N TRP A 54 -12.01 -1.48 -6.11
CA TRP A 54 -11.28 -0.27 -5.74
C TRP A 54 -12.19 0.96 -5.84
N PRO A 55 -12.37 1.74 -4.76
CA PRO A 55 -13.32 2.86 -4.75
C PRO A 55 -13.12 3.89 -5.86
N LYS A 56 -11.87 4.09 -6.32
CA LYS A 56 -11.51 5.08 -7.34
C LYS A 56 -11.45 4.49 -8.75
N LEU A 57 -11.90 3.26 -8.95
CA LEU A 57 -11.98 2.66 -10.27
C LEU A 57 -12.93 3.49 -11.16
N GLN A 58 -12.51 3.77 -12.39
CA GLN A 58 -13.35 4.48 -13.34
C GLN A 58 -14.55 3.62 -13.76
N ASN A 59 -15.72 4.25 -13.82
CA ASN A 59 -16.95 3.61 -14.28
C ASN A 59 -16.70 3.00 -15.68
N GLY A 60 -16.81 1.68 -15.81
CA GLY A 60 -16.62 0.95 -17.07
C GLY A 60 -15.29 0.19 -17.21
N VAL A 61 -14.40 0.25 -16.22
CA VAL A 61 -13.24 -0.65 -16.17
C VAL A 61 -13.69 -1.97 -15.54
N ASP A 62 -13.71 -3.03 -16.34
CA ASP A 62 -14.00 -4.37 -15.84
C ASP A 62 -12.84 -4.82 -14.94
N GLN A 63 -13.15 -5.06 -13.66
CA GLN A 63 -12.12 -5.30 -12.65
C GLN A 63 -11.70 -6.77 -12.55
N GLY A 64 -12.26 -7.64 -13.42
CA GLY A 64 -11.77 -9.00 -13.64
C GLY A 64 -11.68 -9.79 -12.35
N PHE A 65 -12.84 -10.08 -11.76
CA PHE A 65 -12.97 -10.98 -10.61
C PHE A 65 -13.55 -12.32 -11.03
#